data_AF-A0A6I2SL26-F1
#
_entry.id   AF-A0A6I2SL26-F1
#
_cell.length_a   1.000
_cell.length_b   1.000
_cell.length_c   1.000
_cell.angle_alpha   90.00
_cell.angle_beta   90.00
_cell.angle_gamma   90.00
#
_symmetry.space_group_name_H-M   'P 1'
#
loop_
_entity.id
_entity.type
_entity.pdbx_description
1 polymer ?
#
loop_
_entity_poly.entity_id
_entity_poly.type
_entity_poly.pdbx_seq_one_letter_code
_entity_poly.pdbx_strand_id
1 'polypeptide(L)'
;MKRTLIAISLVLAAASTSFAAATANIVWADAGKNVVGGNDASVTTPKQIGKLSTGVSMAFNTATTGYALITQHKNGVKAFGTSADSTAIYQMPVTKEATTAAPNATTSADFLTGDWTSM
;
A
#
# COMPACT_ATOMS: atom_id res chain seq x y z
N MET A 1 -30.03 -5.99 23.43
CA MET A 1 -29.91 -5.39 22.08
C MET A 1 -29.07 -4.11 22.09
N LYS A 2 -29.43 -3.05 22.84
CA LYS A 2 -28.64 -1.79 22.90
C LYS A 2 -27.18 -1.99 23.36
N ARG A 3 -26.93 -2.83 24.37
CA ARG A 3 -25.58 -3.13 24.89
C ARG A 3 -24.71 -3.94 23.91
N THR A 4 -25.33 -4.81 23.12
CA THR A 4 -24.66 -5.65 22.12
C THR A 4 -24.22 -4.82 20.91
N LEU A 5 -25.04 -3.86 20.49
CA LEU A 5 -24.71 -2.90 19.42
C LEU A 5 -23.49 -2.05 19.78
N ILE A 6 -23.40 -1.55 21.02
CA ILE A 6 -22.26 -0.76 21.49
C ILE A 6 -20.96 -1.58 21.47
N ALA A 7 -21.02 -2.86 21.90
CA ALA A 7 -19.87 -3.74 21.89
C ALA A 7 -19.36 -4.03 20.46
N ILE A 8 -20.26 -4.23 19.49
CA ILE A 8 -19.89 -4.47 18.09
C ILE A 8 -19.25 -3.21 17.48
N SER A 9 -19.79 -2.02 17.74
CA SER A 9 -19.19 -0.76 17.26
C SER A 9 -17.79 -0.50 17.85
N LEU A 10 -17.55 -0.91 19.10
CA LEU A 10 -16.24 -0.74 19.75
C LEU A 10 -15.19 -1.69 19.15
N VAL A 11 -15.59 -2.92 18.82
CA VAL A 11 -14.72 -3.91 18.16
C VAL A 11 -14.40 -3.51 16.72
N LEU A 12 -15.38 -2.96 15.99
CA LEU A 12 -15.16 -2.46 14.62
C LEU A 12 -14.22 -1.23 14.60
N ALA A 13 -14.33 -0.34 15.59
CA ALA A 13 -13.47 0.83 15.71
C ALA A 13 -12.01 0.50 16.11
N ALA A 14 -11.79 -0.60 16.84
CA ALA A 14 -10.44 -1.05 17.21
C ALA A 14 -9.71 -1.80 16.08
N ALA A 15 -10.45 -2.32 15.10
CA ALA A 15 -9.88 -3.08 13.98
C ALA A 15 -9.29 -2.19 12.86
N SER A 16 -9.58 -0.88 12.85
CA SER A 16 -9.20 0.03 11.77
C SER A 16 -7.77 0.57 11.83
N THR A 17 -6.99 0.26 12.88
CA THR A 17 -5.62 0.78 13.07
C THR A 17 -4.57 -0.32 12.87
N SER A 18 -4.39 -0.81 11.64
CA SER A 18 -3.50 -1.95 11.37
C SER A 18 -2.12 -1.60 10.81
N PHE A 19 -1.83 -0.32 10.50
CA PHE A 19 -0.56 0.08 9.87
C PHE A 19 0.21 1.13 10.69
N ALA A 20 1.51 0.92 10.81
CA ALA A 20 2.43 1.97 11.24
C ALA A 20 2.69 2.94 10.10
N ALA A 21 3.03 4.20 10.45
CA ALA A 21 3.42 5.19 9.45
C ALA A 21 4.73 4.79 8.78
N ALA A 22 4.72 4.60 7.46
CA ALA A 22 5.90 4.23 6.68
C ALA A 22 5.75 4.67 5.23
N THR A 23 6.88 4.91 4.57
CA THR A 23 6.94 5.30 3.16
C THR A 23 8.10 4.60 2.48
N ALA A 24 7.89 4.06 1.28
CA ALA A 24 8.93 3.43 0.47
C ALA A 24 8.70 3.67 -1.01
N ASN A 25 9.79 3.87 -1.76
CA ASN A 25 9.78 4.02 -3.22
C ASN A 25 9.96 2.67 -3.91
N ILE A 26 9.63 2.59 -5.20
CA ILE A 26 10.01 1.45 -6.03
C ILE A 26 11.52 1.49 -6.24
N VAL A 27 12.21 0.49 -5.69
CA VAL A 27 13.63 0.21 -5.92
C VAL A 27 13.74 -1.20 -6.49
N TRP A 28 14.43 -1.37 -7.62
CA TRP A 28 14.47 -2.66 -8.33
C TRP A 28 15.35 -3.72 -7.66
N ALA A 29 16.23 -3.31 -6.74
CA ALA A 29 16.91 -4.22 -5.83
C ALA A 29 15.92 -4.97 -4.89
N ASP A 30 14.72 -4.41 -4.71
CA ASP A 30 13.67 -4.91 -3.82
C ASP A 30 12.49 -5.57 -4.55
N ALA A 31 12.67 -5.92 -5.82
CA ALA A 31 11.67 -6.69 -6.54
C ALA A 31 11.50 -8.10 -5.94
N GLY A 32 10.25 -8.56 -5.80
CA GLY A 32 9.92 -9.90 -5.32
C GLY A 32 10.17 -10.16 -3.83
N LYS A 33 10.31 -9.10 -3.02
CA LYS A 33 10.54 -9.21 -1.57
C LYS A 33 9.26 -9.61 -0.82
N ASN A 34 9.45 -10.05 0.42
CA ASN A 34 8.36 -10.37 1.33
C ASN A 34 7.79 -9.09 1.94
N VAL A 35 6.48 -9.07 2.12
CA VAL A 35 5.79 -8.06 2.93
C VAL A 35 5.65 -8.64 4.32
N VAL A 36 6.15 -7.92 5.32
CA VAL A 36 6.12 -8.35 6.72
C VAL A 36 5.27 -7.39 7.55
N GLY A 37 4.51 -7.96 8.49
CA GLY A 37 3.78 -7.22 9.51
C GLY A 37 4.60 -7.17 10.81
N GLY A 38 4.63 -5.99 11.43
CA GLY A 38 5.31 -5.73 12.69
C GLY A 38 6.29 -4.57 12.58
N ASN A 39 5.91 -3.42 13.14
CA ASN A 39 6.81 -2.29 13.39
C ASN A 39 6.94 -2.08 14.91
N ASP A 40 7.29 -3.13 15.63
CA ASP A 40 7.80 -2.93 16.98
C ASP A 40 9.24 -3.43 16.99
N ALA A 41 10.15 -2.59 17.47
CA ALA A 41 11.56 -2.92 17.64
C ALA A 41 11.76 -4.14 18.58
N SER A 42 10.70 -4.54 19.29
CA SER A 42 10.61 -5.75 20.12
C SER A 42 10.42 -7.05 19.33
N VAL A 43 10.03 -7.00 18.05
CA VAL A 43 9.73 -8.18 17.24
C VAL A 43 10.98 -8.64 16.50
N THR A 44 11.67 -9.62 17.07
CA THR A 44 12.87 -10.25 16.48
C THR A 44 12.57 -11.10 15.25
N THR A 45 11.29 -11.43 15.00
CA THR A 45 10.84 -12.23 13.85
C THR A 45 9.57 -11.63 13.23
N PRO A 46 9.71 -10.68 12.29
CA PRO A 46 8.57 -10.10 11.58
C PRO A 46 7.76 -11.19 10.88
N LYS A 47 6.43 -11.19 11.06
CA LYS A 47 5.59 -12.20 10.41
C LYS A 47 5.36 -11.81 8.97
N GLN A 48 5.66 -12.71 8.04
CA GLN A 48 5.32 -12.51 6.64
C GLN A 48 3.80 -12.48 6.47
N ILE A 49 3.29 -11.37 5.94
CA ILE A 49 1.86 -11.20 5.61
C ILE A 49 1.59 -11.35 4.12
N GLY A 50 2.63 -11.25 3.29
CA GLY A 50 2.52 -11.41 1.85
C GLY A 50 3.88 -11.49 1.17
N LYS A 51 3.86 -11.65 -0.15
CA LYS A 51 5.05 -11.67 -0.99
C LYS A 51 4.74 -11.10 -2.36
N LEU A 52 5.62 -10.24 -2.87
CA LEU A 52 5.54 -9.76 -4.24
C LEU A 52 6.04 -10.83 -5.22
N SER A 53 5.40 -10.92 -6.39
CA SER A 53 5.88 -11.80 -7.47
C SER A 53 7.29 -11.40 -7.92
N THR A 54 8.02 -12.36 -8.50
CA THR A 54 9.34 -12.10 -9.09
C THR A 54 9.25 -10.95 -10.08
N GLY A 55 10.12 -9.94 -9.93
CA GLY A 55 10.13 -8.77 -10.81
C GLY A 55 9.08 -7.71 -10.49
N VAL A 56 8.18 -7.92 -9.52
CA VAL A 56 7.26 -6.86 -9.06
C VAL A 56 7.89 -6.12 -7.88
N SER A 57 7.93 -4.80 -7.96
CA SER A 57 8.30 -3.91 -6.86
C SER A 57 7.12 -3.02 -6.49
N MET A 58 7.15 -2.47 -5.28
CA MET A 58 6.06 -1.70 -4.70
C MET A 58 6.58 -0.44 -4.04
N ALA A 59 5.93 0.68 -4.34
CA ALA A 59 6.00 1.91 -3.57
C ALA A 59 4.76 2.01 -2.70
N PHE A 60 4.89 2.55 -1.50
CA PHE A 60 3.75 2.73 -0.61
C PHE A 60 3.94 3.89 0.34
N ASN A 61 2.80 4.43 0.79
CA ASN A 61 2.68 5.30 1.93
C ASN A 61 1.58 4.72 2.82
N THR A 62 1.93 4.33 4.04
CA THR A 62 0.99 3.80 5.02
C THR A 62 0.96 4.73 6.22
N ALA A 63 -0.21 4.84 6.85
CA ALA A 63 -0.42 5.52 8.12
C ALA A 63 -1.46 4.75 8.93
N THR A 64 -1.62 5.12 10.20
CA THR A 64 -2.62 4.49 11.07
C THR A 64 -4.04 4.54 10.51
N THR A 65 -4.33 5.54 9.68
CA THR A 65 -5.65 5.81 9.09
C THR A 65 -5.82 5.32 7.66
N GLY A 66 -4.79 4.73 7.02
CA GLY A 66 -4.93 4.27 5.64
C GLY A 66 -3.63 3.90 4.94
N TYR A 67 -3.73 3.68 3.64
CA TYR A 67 -2.61 3.34 2.76
C TYR A 67 -2.83 3.89 1.36
N ALA A 68 -1.74 4.13 0.64
CA ALA A 68 -1.70 4.22 -0.80
C ALA A 68 -0.49 3.41 -1.29
N LEU A 69 -0.67 2.67 -2.37
CA LEU A 69 0.36 1.79 -2.90
C LEU A 69 0.40 1.85 -4.43
N ILE A 70 1.60 1.70 -4.97
CA ILE A 70 1.88 1.61 -6.39
C ILE A 70 2.69 0.34 -6.61
N THR A 71 2.32 -0.47 -7.60
CA THR A 71 3.08 -1.63 -8.02
C THR A 71 3.52 -1.48 -9.46
N GLN A 72 4.72 -1.98 -9.76
CA GLN A 72 5.26 -2.00 -11.10
C GLN A 72 6.05 -3.29 -11.32
N HIS A 73 5.88 -3.89 -12.49
CA HIS A 73 6.72 -4.99 -12.92
C HIS A 73 8.00 -4.45 -13.59
N LYS A 74 9.15 -5.10 -13.34
CA LYS A 74 10.47 -4.71 -13.83
C LYS A 74 10.49 -4.54 -15.34
N ASN A 75 9.82 -5.46 -16.05
CA ASN A 75 9.69 -5.43 -17.51
C ASN A 75 8.38 -4.77 -17.98
N GLY A 76 7.60 -4.19 -17.07
CA GLY A 76 6.32 -3.55 -17.36
C GLY A 76 6.49 -2.09 -17.78
N VAL A 77 5.60 -1.64 -18.66
CA VAL A 77 5.48 -0.24 -19.10
C VAL A 77 4.29 0.48 -18.45
N LYS A 78 3.71 -0.15 -17.42
CA LYS A 78 2.59 0.37 -16.64
C LYS A 78 2.86 0.20 -15.16
N ALA A 79 2.49 1.22 -14.39
CA ALA A 79 2.38 1.14 -12.95
C ALA A 79 0.89 1.12 -12.57
N PHE A 80 0.56 0.45 -11.47
CA PHE A 80 -0.79 0.30 -10.97
C PHE A 80 -0.89 0.81 -9.53
N GLY A 81 -1.82 1.71 -9.27
CA GLY A 81 -2.01 2.40 -7.99
C GLY A 81 -3.37 2.10 -7.37
N THR A 82 -3.43 2.09 -6.04
CA THR A 82 -4.70 2.07 -5.28
C THR A 82 -4.48 2.65 -3.88
N SER A 83 -5.55 3.06 -3.22
CA SER A 83 -5.54 3.65 -1.88
C SER A 83 -6.72 3.18 -1.03
N ALA A 84 -6.63 3.42 0.28
CA ALA A 84 -7.61 2.98 1.27
C ALA A 84 -9.02 3.58 1.08
N ASP A 85 -9.10 4.75 0.46
CA ASP A 85 -10.34 5.47 0.14
C ASP A 85 -10.86 5.20 -1.28
N SER A 86 -10.15 4.39 -2.08
CA SER A 86 -10.49 4.13 -3.47
C SER A 86 -11.08 2.74 -3.67
N THR A 87 -12.16 2.66 -4.45
CA THR A 87 -12.67 1.40 -5.00
C THR A 87 -12.10 1.07 -6.38
N ALA A 88 -11.36 2.01 -6.98
CA ALA A 88 -10.75 1.88 -8.29
C ALA A 88 -9.28 1.47 -8.20
N ILE A 89 -8.81 0.84 -9.28
CA ILE A 89 -7.38 0.68 -9.59
C ILE A 89 -7.02 1.74 -10.63
N TYR A 90 -5.97 2.49 -10.37
CA TYR A 90 -5.44 3.47 -11.30
C TYR A 90 -4.25 2.88 -12.04
N GLN A 91 -4.07 3.27 -13.31
CA GLN A 91 -2.89 2.92 -14.09
C GLN A 91 -2.24 4.16 -14.68
N MET A 92 -0.92 4.18 -14.80
CA MET A 92 -0.21 5.19 -15.58
C MET A 92 0.88 4.53 -16.45
N PRO A 93 1.22 5.13 -17.61
CA PRO A 93 2.39 4.69 -18.37
C PRO A 93 3.67 5.00 -17.58
N VAL A 94 4.65 4.09 -17.66
CA VAL A 94 5.97 4.28 -17.06
C VAL A 94 7.05 3.70 -17.96
N THR A 95 8.27 4.21 -17.85
CA THR A 95 9.42 3.58 -18.47
C THR A 95 9.77 2.29 -17.72
N LYS A 96 10.17 1.27 -18.47
CA LYS A 96 10.70 0.03 -17.91
C LYS A 96 11.83 0.34 -16.93
N GLU A 97 11.84 -0.33 -15.77
CA GLU A 97 12.87 -0.13 -14.74
C GLU A 97 12.97 1.32 -14.21
N ALA A 98 11.96 2.16 -14.43
CA ALA A 98 11.90 3.47 -13.79
C ALA A 98 11.70 3.34 -12.28
N THR A 99 12.40 4.17 -11.52
CA THR A 99 12.11 4.38 -10.11
C THR A 99 10.79 5.14 -10.00
N THR A 100 9.85 4.64 -9.21
CA THR A 100 8.58 5.34 -8.95
C THR A 100 8.58 5.81 -7.50
N ALA A 101 8.32 7.10 -7.29
CA ALA A 101 8.19 7.67 -5.96
C ALA A 101 6.97 7.11 -5.23
N ALA A 102 7.04 7.06 -3.90
CA ALA A 102 5.90 6.77 -3.06
C ALA A 102 4.78 7.80 -3.25
N PRO A 103 3.51 7.40 -3.05
CA PRO A 103 2.42 8.36 -2.86
C PRO A 103 2.74 9.33 -1.71
N ASN A 104 2.39 10.60 -1.87
CA ASN A 104 2.52 11.63 -0.85
C ASN A 104 1.39 11.57 0.19
N ALA A 105 0.25 10.99 -0.18
CA ALA A 105 -0.89 10.80 0.70
C ALA A 105 -1.30 9.32 0.80
N THR A 106 -2.04 8.98 1.87
CA THR A 106 -2.70 7.66 2.03
C THR A 106 -4.09 7.62 1.38
N THR A 107 -4.37 8.56 0.48
CA THR A 107 -5.66 8.77 -0.17
C THR A 107 -5.50 8.73 -1.69
N SER A 108 -6.61 8.72 -2.40
CA SER A 108 -6.66 8.68 -3.86
C SER A 108 -6.14 9.95 -4.53
N ALA A 109 -5.87 11.02 -3.77
CA ALA A 109 -5.44 12.33 -4.29
C ALA A 109 -4.27 12.25 -5.29
N ASP A 110 -3.26 11.41 -5.02
CA ASP A 110 -2.10 11.25 -5.91
C ASP A 110 -2.44 10.55 -7.23
N PHE A 111 -3.52 9.78 -7.28
CA PHE A 111 -3.98 9.08 -8.48
C PHE A 111 -5.03 9.85 -9.28
N LEU A 112 -5.52 10.97 -8.76
CA LEU A 112 -6.45 11.87 -9.44
C LEU A 112 -5.73 12.99 -10.21
N THR A 113 -4.40 13.01 -10.17
CA THR A 113 -3.56 14.01 -10.83
C THR A 113 -2.54 13.34 -11.74
N GLY A 114 -2.02 14.05 -12.75
CA GLY A 114 -1.01 13.52 -13.68
C GLY A 114 -1.57 12.52 -14.70
N ASP A 115 -0.75 11.55 -15.10
CA ASP A 115 -1.05 10.57 -16.17
C ASP A 115 -1.83 9.34 -15.68
N TRP A 116 -2.35 9.37 -14.46
CA TRP A 116 -3.14 8.28 -13.90
C TRP A 116 -4.54 8.22 -14.53
N THR A 117 -4.94 7.01 -14.91
CA THR A 117 -6.26 6.72 -15.46
C THR A 117 -6.94 5.64 -14.61
N SER A 118 -8.16 5.90 -14.16
CA SER A 118 -8.98 4.88 -13.48
C SER A 118 -9.35 3.76 -14.45
N MET A 119 -9.24 2.52 -13.99
CA MET A 119 -9.74 1.33 -14.69
C MET A 119 -11.12 0.90 -14.21
#